data_AF-A0A925X3G2-F1
#
_entry.id   AF-A0A925X3G2-F1
#
_cell.length_a   1.000
_cell.length_b   1.000
_cell.length_c   1.000
_cell.angle_alpha   90.00
_cell.angle_beta   90.00
_cell.angle_gamma   90.00
#
_symmetry.space_group_name_H-M   'P 1'
#
loop_
_entity.id
_entity.type
_entity.pdbx_description
1 polymer ?
#
loop_
_entity_poly.entity_id
_entity_poly.type
_entity_poly.pdbx_seq_one_letter_code
_entity_poly.pdbx_strand_id
1 'polypeptide(L)'
;MLEILLLIWLGRKIAAMARERGRGPTGYVFMLVGLWIGGEISGMIVGSMLSPGTPGDFNGMAYIFALIGAAAGATAAFLIVKSLSPVGVMSGARGFPMATPGMPYQAPDTMPPPPRR
;
A
#
# COMPACT_ATOMS: atom_id res chain seq x y z
N MET A 1 3.20 -23.22 -3.80
CA MET A 1 3.66 -22.64 -5.09
C MET A 1 2.63 -21.71 -5.77
N LEU A 2 1.32 -21.78 -5.44
CA LEU A 2 0.30 -20.86 -5.98
C LEU A 2 0.41 -19.44 -5.42
N GLU A 3 1.06 -19.28 -4.26
CA GLU A 3 1.28 -18.05 -3.52
C GLU A 3 2.02 -17.00 -4.37
N ILE A 4 2.97 -17.42 -5.20
CA ILE A 4 3.71 -16.52 -6.10
C ILE A 4 2.78 -15.95 -7.18
N LEU A 5 1.93 -16.79 -7.77
CA LEU A 5 0.93 -16.35 -8.75
C LEU A 5 -0.05 -15.37 -8.10
N LEU A 6 -0.44 -15.65 -6.85
CA LEU A 6 -1.32 -14.78 -6.07
C LEU A 6 -0.66 -13.43 -5.76
N LEU A 7 0.63 -13.41 -5.38
CA LEU A 7 1.40 -12.19 -5.17
C LEU A 7 1.56 -11.36 -6.43
N ILE A 8 1.77 -11.99 -7.59
CA ILE A 8 1.80 -11.28 -8.88
C ILE A 8 0.45 -10.62 -9.17
N TRP A 9 -0.65 -11.35 -8.97
CA TRP A 9 -2.00 -10.81 -9.20
C TRP A 9 -2.38 -9.70 -8.21
N LEU A 10 -2.12 -9.90 -6.91
CA LEU A 10 -2.34 -8.90 -5.86
C LEU A 10 -1.43 -7.68 -6.06
N GLY A 11 -0.18 -7.90 -6.47
CA GLY A 11 0.77 -6.85 -6.81
C GLY A 11 0.26 -5.93 -7.92
N ARG A 12 -0.35 -6.51 -8.96
CA ARG A 12 -1.01 -5.72 -10.03
C ARG A 12 -2.19 -4.90 -9.48
N LYS A 13 -3.00 -5.47 -8.58
CA LYS A 13 -4.14 -4.78 -7.97
C LYS A 13 -3.72 -3.63 -7.05
N ILE A 14 -2.75 -3.87 -6.16
CA ILE A 14 -2.27 -2.82 -5.25
C ILE A 14 -1.54 -1.71 -6.01
N ALA A 15 -0.83 -2.06 -7.09
CA ALA A 15 -0.23 -1.08 -8.00
C ALA A 15 -1.28 -0.19 -8.69
N ALA A 16 -2.39 -0.77 -9.16
CA ALA A 16 -3.50 -0.01 -9.72
C ALA A 16 -4.11 0.94 -8.67
N MET A 17 -4.38 0.43 -7.46
CA MET A 17 -4.92 1.23 -6.36
C MET A 17 -3.98 2.38 -5.96
N ALA A 18 -2.67 2.14 -5.91
CA ALA A 18 -1.69 3.19 -5.61
C ALA A 18 -1.66 4.27 -6.69
N ARG A 19 -1.77 3.89 -7.97
CA ARG A 19 -1.85 4.83 -9.11
C ARG A 19 -3.12 5.67 -9.07
N GLU A 20 -4.27 5.08 -8.74
CA GLU A 20 -5.53 5.82 -8.53
C GLU A 20 -5.41 6.87 -7.42
N ARG A 21 -4.51 6.65 -6.46
CA ARG A 21 -4.19 7.59 -5.40
C ARG A 21 -3.07 8.58 -5.75
N GLY A 22 -2.62 8.62 -7.01
CA GLY A 22 -1.57 9.53 -7.49
C GLY A 22 -0.16 9.20 -6.99
N ARG A 23 0.12 7.94 -6.64
CA ARG A 23 1.41 7.51 -6.08
C ARG A 23 2.13 6.50 -6.96
N GLY A 24 3.45 6.43 -6.78
CA GLY A 24 4.29 5.42 -7.41
C GLY A 24 3.95 4.00 -6.92
N PRO A 25 3.70 3.04 -7.81
CA PRO A 25 3.21 1.69 -7.43
C PRO A 25 4.30 0.79 -6.82
N THR A 26 5.56 1.00 -7.17
CA THR A 26 6.67 0.08 -6.85
C THR A 26 6.83 -0.15 -5.35
N GLY A 27 6.81 0.91 -4.55
CA GLY A 27 6.95 0.80 -3.10
C GLY A 27 5.82 -0.01 -2.44
N TYR A 28 4.59 0.12 -2.94
CA TYR A 28 3.44 -0.60 -2.41
C TYR A 28 3.44 -2.08 -2.78
N VAL A 29 3.99 -2.44 -3.94
CA VAL A 29 4.18 -3.84 -4.32
C VAL A 29 5.23 -4.49 -3.41
N PHE A 30 6.35 -3.82 -3.14
CA PHE A 30 7.34 -4.33 -2.17
C PHE A 30 6.79 -4.42 -0.76
N MET A 31 5.98 -3.43 -0.33
CA MET A 31 5.29 -3.47 0.96
C MET A 31 4.35 -4.67 1.06
N LEU A 32 3.58 -4.97 0.01
CA LEU A 32 2.73 -6.15 -0.05
C LEU A 32 3.55 -7.43 0.13
N VAL A 33 4.66 -7.59 -0.61
CA VAL A 33 5.53 -8.77 -0.51
C VAL A 33 6.14 -8.89 0.89
N GLY A 34 6.61 -7.78 1.47
CA GLY A 34 7.15 -7.75 2.83
C GLY A 34 6.11 -8.15 3.89
N LEU A 35 4.89 -7.59 3.80
CA LEU A 35 3.79 -7.95 4.71
C LEU A 35 3.29 -9.37 4.48
N TRP A 36 3.33 -9.88 3.26
CA TRP A 36 3.00 -11.28 2.95
C TRP A 36 3.96 -12.23 3.66
N ILE A 37 5.27 -12.06 3.45
CA ILE A 37 6.30 -12.92 4.05
C ILE A 37 6.31 -12.76 5.58
N GLY A 38 6.16 -11.53 6.10
CA GLY A 38 6.02 -11.30 7.54
C GLY A 38 4.78 -11.99 8.12
N GLY A 39 3.67 -12.01 7.38
CA GLY A 39 2.47 -12.76 7.70
C GLY A 39 2.69 -14.27 7.74
N GLU A 40 3.39 -14.82 6.75
CA GLU A 40 3.73 -16.25 6.71
C GLU A 40 4.60 -16.66 7.90
N ILE A 41 5.65 -15.89 8.21
CA ILE A 41 6.56 -16.19 9.32
C ILE A 41 5.82 -16.11 10.66
N SER A 42 5.06 -15.04 10.90
CA SER A 42 4.29 -14.90 12.14
C SER A 42 3.23 -15.98 12.28
N GLY A 43 2.51 -16.30 11.20
CA GLY A 43 1.55 -17.40 11.16
C GLY A 43 2.20 -18.76 11.41
N MET A 44 3.37 -19.02 10.82
CA MET A 44 4.13 -20.25 11.06
C MET A 44 4.56 -20.38 12.52
N ILE A 45 5.03 -19.29 13.15
CA ILE A 45 5.40 -19.29 14.58
C ILE A 45 4.18 -19.64 15.43
N VAL A 46 3.06 -18.96 15.22
CA VAL A 46 1.80 -19.20 15.96
C VAL A 46 1.29 -20.62 15.72
N GLY A 47 1.25 -21.09 14.47
CA GLY A 47 0.79 -22.43 14.14
C GLY A 47 1.70 -23.54 14.67
N SER A 48 3.00 -23.29 14.77
CA SER A 48 3.95 -24.20 15.42
C SER A 48 3.72 -24.27 16.93
N MET A 49 3.42 -23.15 17.59
CA MET A 49 3.10 -23.11 19.02
C MET A 49 1.79 -23.82 19.36
N LEU A 50 0.81 -23.75 18.46
CA LEU A 50 -0.52 -24.35 18.65
C LEU A 50 -0.60 -25.81 18.18
N SER A 51 0.45 -26.32 17.54
CA SER A 51 0.47 -27.71 17.04
C SER A 51 0.69 -28.69 18.19
N PRO A 52 -0.20 -29.69 18.39
CA PRO A 52 -0.08 -30.68 19.46
C PRO A 52 1.02 -31.74 19.21
N GLY A 53 1.84 -31.58 18.18
CA GLY A 53 2.92 -32.51 17.79
C GLY A 53 4.29 -32.13 18.37
N THR A 54 5.31 -32.95 18.08
CA THR A 54 6.69 -32.73 18.52
C THR A 54 7.26 -31.44 17.93
N PRO A 55 8.04 -30.64 18.70
CA PRO A 55 8.75 -29.50 18.14
C PRO A 55 9.66 -29.93 16.98
N GLY A 56 9.39 -29.42 15.77
CA GLY A 56 10.16 -29.74 14.56
C GLY A 56 9.41 -30.57 13.51
N ASP A 57 8.24 -31.12 13.83
CA ASP A 57 7.39 -31.74 12.82
C ASP A 57 6.75 -30.64 11.94
N PHE A 58 6.94 -30.74 10.62
CA PHE A 58 6.25 -29.90 9.63
C PHE A 58 4.74 -30.20 9.67
N ASN A 59 4.07 -29.66 10.68
CA ASN A 59 2.65 -29.83 10.90
C ASN A 59 1.90 -29.03 9.84
N GLY A 60 0.99 -29.68 9.11
CA GLY A 60 0.10 -29.01 8.17
C GLY A 60 -0.64 -27.81 8.79
N MET A 61 -0.82 -27.81 10.11
CA MET A 61 -1.33 -26.66 10.88
C MET A 61 -0.41 -25.43 10.78
N ALA A 62 0.90 -25.57 10.92
CA ALA A 62 1.83 -24.45 10.78
C ALA A 62 1.73 -23.81 9.39
N TYR A 63 1.53 -24.61 8.34
CA TYR A 63 1.31 -24.11 6.98
C TYR A 63 -0.05 -23.39 6.83
N ILE A 64 -1.14 -23.93 7.39
CA ILE A 64 -2.45 -23.28 7.37
C ILE A 64 -2.39 -21.91 8.07
N PHE A 65 -1.78 -21.85 9.26
CA PHE A 65 -1.61 -20.59 9.99
C PHE A 65 -0.68 -19.63 9.26
N ALA A 66 0.38 -20.10 8.59
CA ALA A 66 1.21 -19.28 7.73
C ALA A 66 0.40 -18.65 6.59
N LEU A 67 -0.45 -19.41 5.90
CA LEU A 67 -1.33 -18.88 4.84
C LEU A 67 -2.34 -17.86 5.37
N ILE A 68 -2.93 -18.09 6.55
CA ILE A 68 -3.83 -17.13 7.19
C ILE A 68 -3.07 -15.84 7.53
N GLY A 69 -1.87 -15.96 8.10
CA GLY A 69 -1.00 -14.82 8.39
C GLY A 69 -0.63 -14.04 7.13
N ALA A 70 -0.29 -14.73 6.04
CA ALA A 70 -0.02 -14.13 4.74
C ALA A 70 -1.23 -13.36 4.20
N ALA A 71 -2.42 -13.96 4.27
CA ALA A 71 -3.67 -13.32 3.86
C ALA A 71 -3.99 -12.08 4.72
N ALA A 72 -3.72 -12.13 6.03
CA ALA A 72 -3.86 -10.98 6.91
C ALA A 72 -2.86 -9.87 6.57
N GLY A 73 -1.60 -10.21 6.31
CA GLY A 73 -0.56 -9.28 5.85
C GLY A 73 -0.91 -8.61 4.52
N ALA A 74 -1.41 -9.39 3.56
CA ALA A 74 -1.92 -8.86 2.30
C ALA A 74 -3.09 -7.90 2.53
N THR A 75 -4.07 -8.30 3.34
CA THR A 75 -5.23 -7.47 3.69
C THR A 75 -4.79 -6.15 4.31
N ALA A 76 -3.85 -6.17 5.25
CA ALA A 76 -3.27 -4.98 5.84
C ALA A 76 -2.63 -4.07 4.79
N ALA A 77 -1.88 -4.64 3.83
CA ALA A 77 -1.29 -3.87 2.74
C ALA A 77 -2.35 -3.13 1.91
N PHE A 78 -3.45 -3.80 1.56
CA PHE A 78 -4.56 -3.16 0.84
C PHE A 78 -5.27 -2.10 1.68
N LEU A 79 -5.46 -2.33 2.98
CA LEU A 79 -6.05 -1.33 3.88
C LEU A 79 -5.17 -0.08 4.01
N ILE A 80 -3.85 -0.26 4.09
CA ILE A 80 -2.89 0.85 4.10
C ILE A 80 -3.04 1.68 2.82
N VAL A 81 -3.04 1.07 1.63
CA VAL A 81 -3.15 1.84 0.38
C VAL A 81 -4.53 2.47 0.24
N LYS A 82 -5.59 1.76 0.68
CA LYS A 82 -6.96 2.26 0.65
C LYS A 82 -7.14 3.51 1.52
N SER A 83 -6.47 3.58 2.68
CA SER A 83 -6.56 4.69 3.63
C SER A 83 -5.76 5.93 3.22
N LEU A 84 -4.91 5.83 2.19
CA LEU A 84 -4.16 6.97 1.69
C LEU A 84 -5.09 8.01 1.04
N SER A 85 -4.91 9.27 1.44
CA SER A 85 -5.50 10.42 0.76
C SER A 85 -4.95 10.54 -0.66
N PRO A 86 -5.74 10.81 -1.71
CA PRO A 86 -5.22 11.05 -3.06
C PRO A 86 -4.17 12.15 -3.08
N VAL A 87 -3.10 11.98 -3.86
CA VAL A 87 -2.12 13.05 -4.11
C VAL A 87 -2.75 14.07 -5.06
N GLY A 88 -3.41 15.07 -4.46
CA GLY A 88 -4.16 16.16 -5.10
C GLY A 88 -5.46 16.37 -4.31
N VAL A 89 -5.63 17.38 -3.46
CA VAL A 89 -5.31 18.80 -3.60
C VAL A 89 -4.68 19.30 -2.29
N MET A 90 -3.39 19.65 -2.27
CA MET A 90 -2.88 20.54 -1.23
C MET A 90 -3.32 21.97 -1.60
N SER A 91 -4.57 22.30 -1.29
CA SER A 91 -4.98 23.69 -1.08
C SER A 91 -4.57 24.01 0.35
N GLY A 92 -3.34 24.51 0.51
CA GLY A 92 -2.77 24.62 1.85
C GLY A 92 -1.41 25.31 1.89
N ALA A 93 -1.44 26.62 1.69
CA ALA A 93 -0.56 27.56 2.38
C ALA A 93 0.93 27.70 1.98
N ARG A 94 1.35 27.36 0.75
CA ARG A 94 2.60 27.93 0.20
C ARG A 94 2.36 28.40 -1.23
N GLY A 95 2.14 29.71 -1.34
CA GLY A 95 1.79 30.40 -2.57
C GLY A 95 2.83 30.23 -3.66
N PHE A 96 2.45 29.52 -4.70
CA PHE A 96 2.84 29.80 -6.08
C PHE A 96 1.56 29.67 -6.91
N PRO A 97 1.27 30.63 -7.81
CA PRO A 97 0.06 30.57 -8.62
C PRO A 97 0.14 29.34 -9.54
N MET A 98 -0.68 28.33 -9.27
CA MET A 98 -0.88 27.20 -10.17
C MET A 98 -1.84 27.64 -11.27
N ALA A 99 -1.43 27.48 -12.53
CA ALA A 99 -2.29 27.70 -13.67
C ALA A 99 -3.52 26.77 -13.58
N THR A 100 -4.70 27.38 -13.50
CA THR A 100 -5.98 26.65 -13.45
C THR A 100 -6.28 26.09 -14.84
N PRO A 101 -6.55 24.79 -15.01
CA PRO A 101 -6.89 24.22 -16.32
C PRO A 101 -8.12 24.91 -16.92
N GLY A 102 -7.96 25.51 -18.10
CA GLY A 102 -9.02 26.26 -18.79
C GLY A 102 -8.92 27.79 -18.69
N MET A 103 -8.01 28.32 -17.85
CA MET A 103 -7.68 29.75 -17.87
C MET A 103 -6.54 30.00 -18.87
N PRO A 104 -6.65 31.00 -19.77
CA PRO A 104 -5.51 31.40 -20.60
C PRO A 104 -4.34 31.77 -19.71
N TYR A 105 -3.12 31.47 -20.16
CA TYR A 105 -1.89 31.82 -19.45
C TYR A 105 -1.89 33.33 -19.15
N GLN A 106 -2.04 33.69 -17.88
CA GLN A 106 -1.88 35.06 -17.40
C GLN A 106 -0.47 35.19 -16.84
N ALA A 107 0.32 36.07 -17.46
CA ALA A 107 1.68 36.31 -17.05
C ALA A 107 1.71 36.88 -15.61
N PRO A 108 2.75 36.56 -14.79
CA PRO A 108 2.80 36.91 -13.37
C PRO A 108 2.67 38.41 -13.06
N ASP A 109 3.00 39.27 -14.02
CA ASP A 109 2.89 40.72 -13.99
C ASP A 109 1.44 41.23 -14.08
N THR A 110 0.50 40.39 -14.55
CA THR A 110 -0.93 40.73 -14.64
C THR A 110 -1.73 40.33 -13.40
N MET A 111 -1.12 39.63 -12.43
CA MET A 111 -1.82 39.24 -11.21
C MET A 111 -1.89 40.41 -10.21
N PRO A 112 -3.05 40.67 -9.59
CA PRO A 112 -3.14 41.67 -8.53
C PRO A 112 -2.25 41.27 -7.36
N PRO A 113 -1.55 42.23 -6.72
CA PRO A 113 -0.67 41.93 -5.60
C PRO A 113 -1.46 41.30 -4.45
N PRO A 114 -0.87 40.34 -3.71
CA PRO A 114 -1.56 39.70 -2.59
C PRO A 114 -1.96 40.74 -1.54
N PRO A 115 -3.13 40.57 -0.89
CA PRO A 115 -3.59 41.49 0.14
C PRO A 115 -2.55 41.56 1.26
N ARG A 116 -2.09 42.79 1.57
CA ARG A 116 -1.22 43.04 2.73
C ARG A 116 -2.02 42.69 3.98
N ARG A 117 -1.53 41.73 4.77
CA ARG A 117 -2.02 41.51 6.14
C ARG A 117 -1.55 42.63 7.05
#